data_AF-A0A530QQT1-F1
#
_entry.id   AF-A0A530QQT1-F1
#
_cell.length_a   1.000
_cell.length_b   1.000
_cell.length_c   1.000
_cell.angle_alpha   90.00
_cell.angle_beta   90.00
_cell.angle_gamma   90.00
#
_symmetry.space_group_name_H-M   'P 1'
#
loop_
_entity.id
_entity.type
_entity.pdbx_description
1 polymer ?
#
loop_
_entity_poly.entity_id
_entity_poly.type
_entity_poly.pdbx_seq_one_letter_code
_entity_poly.pdbx_strand_id
1 'polypeptide(L)'
;PQPVEPDHDLIDAEVATRPRTAPKPPRPSVMARFALARGYKADGDDRFFHSDGSWIGRANGTRFPWERRSAGGEVLRHYYPKEHCLEREPLQIEADVWALLDQKPDIYSFILVNPEGEPVEMTGVRLRALREGGEMTIHPATYRLVYDLHQ
;
A
#
# COMPACT_ATOMS: atom_id res chain seq x y z
N PRO A 1 19.05 -59.94 53.57
CA PRO A 1 17.89 -59.07 53.31
C PRO A 1 18.35 -57.63 53.01
N GLN A 2 18.38 -57.26 51.74
CA GLN A 2 18.77 -55.94 51.23
C GLN A 2 17.51 -55.14 50.85
N PRO A 3 17.39 -53.85 51.20
CA PRO A 3 16.37 -52.97 50.65
C PRO A 3 16.88 -52.18 49.43
N VAL A 4 15.96 -52.01 48.49
CA VAL A 4 16.09 -51.48 47.13
C VAL A 4 16.29 -49.95 47.07
N GLU A 5 17.04 -49.50 46.06
CA GLU A 5 17.32 -48.10 45.67
C GLU A 5 16.10 -47.40 45.02
N PRO A 6 16.07 -46.05 44.97
CA PRO A 6 14.90 -45.27 44.58
C PRO A 6 14.82 -45.04 43.06
N ASP A 7 13.60 -45.15 42.52
CA ASP A 7 13.29 -44.95 41.10
C ASP A 7 12.98 -43.47 40.79
N HIS A 8 13.24 -43.12 39.54
CA HIS A 8 13.55 -41.82 38.98
C HIS A 8 12.42 -40.78 38.91
N ASP A 9 12.87 -39.52 38.91
CA ASP A 9 12.26 -38.28 38.42
C ASP A 9 11.21 -38.44 37.33
N LEU A 10 10.07 -37.73 37.44
CA LEU A 10 9.43 -37.07 36.30
C LEU A 10 8.70 -35.77 36.68
N ILE A 11 9.47 -34.67 36.62
CA ILE A 11 9.15 -33.35 35.99
C ILE A 11 7.70 -32.85 35.98
N ASP A 12 7.48 -31.89 36.87
CA ASP A 12 6.52 -30.79 36.81
C ASP A 12 6.83 -29.88 35.60
N ALA A 13 5.98 -29.91 34.57
CA ALA A 13 6.02 -28.94 33.46
C ALA A 13 4.66 -28.89 32.75
N GLU A 14 3.64 -28.41 33.46
CA GLU A 14 2.39 -27.98 32.84
C GLU A 14 2.64 -26.68 32.06
N VAL A 15 3.20 -26.83 30.85
CA VAL A 15 3.30 -25.75 29.87
C VAL A 15 1.90 -25.48 29.36
N ALA A 16 1.24 -24.52 30.02
CA ALA A 16 0.00 -23.91 29.58
C ALA A 16 0.16 -23.41 28.13
N THR A 17 -0.33 -24.21 27.19
CA THR A 17 -0.46 -23.86 25.77
C THR A 17 -1.56 -22.82 25.64
N ARG A 18 -1.20 -21.54 25.76
CA ARG A 18 -2.12 -20.45 25.40
C ARG A 18 -2.47 -20.62 23.91
N PRO A 19 -3.74 -20.77 23.52
CA PRO A 19 -4.11 -20.83 22.12
C PRO A 19 -3.73 -19.50 21.46
N ARG A 20 -2.81 -19.55 20.48
CA ARG A 20 -2.54 -18.41 19.59
C ARG A 20 -3.87 -18.03 18.96
N THR A 21 -4.40 -16.88 19.35
CA THR A 21 -5.56 -16.27 18.71
C THR A 21 -5.29 -16.24 17.21
N ALA A 22 -6.14 -16.88 16.42
CA ALA A 22 -6.05 -16.80 14.96
C ALA A 22 -5.95 -15.31 14.57
N PRO A 23 -5.00 -14.92 13.69
CA PRO A 23 -4.90 -13.53 13.27
C PRO A 23 -6.26 -13.15 12.69
N LYS A 24 -6.87 -12.09 13.23
CA LYS A 24 -8.10 -11.50 12.68
C LYS A 24 -7.90 -11.35 11.17
N PRO A 25 -8.92 -11.67 10.33
CA PRO A 25 -8.80 -11.41 8.90
C PRO A 25 -8.35 -9.95 8.75
N PRO A 26 -7.21 -9.70 8.09
CA PRO A 26 -6.68 -8.35 7.98
C PRO A 26 -7.77 -7.49 7.34
N ARG A 27 -7.93 -6.25 7.84
CA ARG A 27 -8.83 -5.30 7.19
C ARG A 27 -8.45 -5.24 5.70
N PRO A 28 -9.42 -5.25 4.78
CA PRO A 28 -9.11 -5.20 3.35
C PRO A 28 -8.28 -3.94 3.07
N SER A 29 -7.20 -4.10 2.30
CA SER A 29 -6.29 -3.01 1.96
C SER A 29 -7.05 -1.84 1.32
N VAL A 30 -6.53 -0.60 1.41
CA VAL A 30 -7.11 0.55 0.70
C VAL A 30 -7.37 0.25 -0.79
N MET A 31 -6.51 -0.56 -1.42
CA MET A 31 -6.68 -0.97 -2.81
C MET A 31 -7.86 -1.91 -3.01
N ALA A 32 -8.04 -2.90 -2.13
CA ALA A 32 -9.20 -3.80 -2.18
C ALA A 32 -10.50 -3.03 -1.96
N ARG A 33 -10.53 -2.14 -0.95
CA ARG A 33 -11.69 -1.28 -0.69
C ARG A 33 -12.01 -0.40 -1.89
N PHE A 34 -10.98 0.18 -2.51
CA PHE A 34 -11.12 0.99 -3.71
C PHE A 34 -11.71 0.24 -4.90
N ALA A 35 -11.18 -0.97 -5.17
CA ALA A 35 -11.65 -1.80 -6.27
C ALA A 35 -13.12 -2.20 -6.07
N LEU A 36 -13.48 -2.64 -4.86
CA LEU A 36 -14.85 -3.02 -4.50
C LEU A 36 -15.82 -1.84 -4.63
N ALA A 37 -15.43 -0.64 -4.16
CA ALA A 37 -16.26 0.57 -4.28
C ALA A 37 -16.56 0.96 -5.74
N ARG A 38 -15.74 0.50 -6.69
CA ARG A 38 -15.93 0.71 -8.14
C ARG A 38 -16.58 -0.47 -8.85
N GLY A 39 -17.12 -1.43 -8.12
CA GLY A 39 -17.81 -2.59 -8.69
C GLY A 39 -16.87 -3.68 -9.21
N TYR A 40 -15.56 -3.60 -8.96
CA TYR A 40 -14.68 -4.72 -9.23
C TYR A 40 -14.94 -5.84 -8.20
N LYS A 41 -14.77 -7.07 -8.63
CA LYS A 41 -14.85 -8.28 -7.80
C LYS A 41 -13.43 -8.82 -7.60
N ALA A 42 -13.10 -9.20 -6.38
CA ALA A 42 -11.82 -9.81 -6.07
C ALA A 42 -11.70 -11.19 -6.74
N ASP A 43 -10.56 -11.45 -7.35
CA ASP A 43 -10.14 -12.75 -7.85
C ASP A 43 -8.77 -13.07 -7.20
N GLY A 44 -8.83 -13.47 -5.93
CA GLY A 44 -7.66 -13.59 -5.06
C GLY A 44 -7.19 -12.25 -4.48
N ASP A 45 -5.98 -12.25 -3.92
CA ASP A 45 -5.42 -11.10 -3.21
C ASP A 45 -4.74 -10.07 -4.14
N ASP A 46 -4.38 -10.49 -5.36
CA ASP A 46 -3.53 -9.75 -6.28
C ASP A 46 -4.24 -9.28 -7.56
N ARG A 47 -5.55 -9.54 -7.67
CA ARG A 47 -6.33 -9.21 -8.87
C ARG A 47 -7.81 -8.92 -8.57
N PHE A 48 -8.38 -8.02 -9.36
CA PHE A 48 -9.80 -7.67 -9.33
C PHE A 48 -10.33 -7.53 -10.76
N PHE A 49 -11.55 -8.01 -11.02
CA PHE A 49 -12.19 -7.94 -12.34
C PHE A 49 -13.47 -7.13 -12.31
N HIS A 50 -13.74 -6.40 -13.37
CA HIS A 50 -14.98 -5.67 -13.55
C HIS A 50 -15.79 -6.28 -14.69
N SER A 51 -17.11 -6.03 -14.69
CA SER A 51 -18.04 -6.59 -15.69
C SER A 51 -17.80 -6.08 -17.11
N ASP A 52 -17.13 -4.94 -17.27
CA ASP A 52 -16.72 -4.39 -18.57
C ASP A 52 -15.47 -5.08 -19.17
N GLY A 53 -14.93 -6.09 -18.48
CA GLY A 53 -13.73 -6.82 -18.88
C GLY A 53 -12.42 -6.14 -18.46
N SER A 54 -12.47 -4.93 -17.89
CA SER A 54 -11.29 -4.31 -17.28
C SER A 54 -10.91 -5.03 -16.00
N TRP A 55 -9.63 -4.94 -15.63
CA TRP A 55 -9.13 -5.57 -14.42
C TRP A 55 -8.04 -4.72 -13.76
N ILE A 56 -7.89 -4.91 -12.46
CA ILE A 56 -6.84 -4.32 -11.64
C ILE A 56 -5.98 -5.45 -11.11
N GLY A 57 -4.66 -5.32 -11.18
CA GLY A 57 -3.77 -6.33 -10.62
C GLY A 57 -2.40 -5.79 -10.26
N ARG A 58 -1.60 -6.65 -9.63
CA ARG A 58 -0.21 -6.32 -9.25
C ARG A 58 0.65 -6.06 -10.48
N ALA A 59 1.39 -4.95 -10.45
CA ALA A 59 2.42 -4.62 -11.41
C ALA A 59 3.79 -5.00 -10.84
N ASN A 60 4.54 -5.83 -11.55
CA ASN A 60 5.87 -6.27 -11.12
C ASN A 60 6.95 -5.28 -11.56
N GLY A 61 7.91 -4.99 -10.66
CA GLY A 61 9.11 -4.22 -10.99
C GLY A 61 8.89 -2.72 -11.24
N THR A 62 7.73 -2.16 -10.88
CA THR A 62 7.45 -0.73 -11.03
C THR A 62 7.29 -0.06 -9.67
N ARG A 63 7.40 1.28 -9.64
CA ARG A 63 7.16 2.07 -8.42
C ARG A 63 5.70 2.04 -7.97
N PHE A 64 4.77 1.86 -8.91
CA PHE A 64 3.34 1.81 -8.65
C PHE A 64 2.90 0.34 -8.63
N PRO A 65 2.69 -0.26 -7.46
CA PRO A 65 2.56 -1.72 -7.34
C PRO A 65 1.28 -2.31 -7.93
N TRP A 66 0.37 -1.46 -8.43
CA TRP A 66 -0.90 -1.86 -9.02
C TRP A 66 -1.13 -1.16 -10.36
N GLU A 67 -1.85 -1.81 -11.25
CA GLU A 67 -2.27 -1.24 -12.51
C GLU A 67 -3.70 -1.67 -12.87
N ARG A 68 -4.41 -0.78 -13.56
CA ARG A 68 -5.68 -1.06 -14.22
C ARG A 68 -5.44 -1.25 -15.69
N ARG A 69 -5.98 -2.33 -16.25
CA ARG A 69 -5.95 -2.62 -17.67
C ARG A 69 -7.35 -2.70 -18.26
N SER A 70 -7.46 -2.36 -19.53
CA SER A 70 -8.66 -2.56 -20.34
C SER A 70 -8.90 -4.05 -20.60
N ALA A 71 -10.07 -4.39 -21.16
CA ALA A 71 -10.35 -5.74 -21.63
C ALA A 71 -9.34 -6.23 -22.70
N GLY A 72 -8.75 -5.30 -23.47
CA GLY A 72 -7.69 -5.59 -24.44
C GLY A 72 -6.29 -5.73 -23.83
N GLY A 73 -6.14 -5.54 -22.53
CA GLY A 73 -4.86 -5.66 -21.81
C GLY A 73 -3.98 -4.41 -21.82
N GLU A 74 -4.48 -3.29 -22.37
CA GLU A 74 -3.80 -2.00 -22.36
C GLU A 74 -3.80 -1.39 -20.96
N VAL A 75 -2.67 -0.84 -20.52
CA VAL A 75 -2.60 -0.17 -19.21
C VAL A 75 -3.30 1.17 -19.29
N LEU A 76 -4.42 1.28 -18.57
CA LEU A 76 -5.19 2.52 -18.44
C LEU A 76 -4.66 3.40 -17.31
N ARG A 77 -4.14 2.78 -16.25
CA ARG A 77 -3.67 3.50 -15.06
C ARG A 77 -2.74 2.68 -14.18
N HIS A 78 -1.82 3.33 -13.50
CA HIS A 78 -0.98 2.82 -12.43
C HIS A 78 -1.40 3.43 -11.10
N TYR A 79 -1.47 2.60 -10.07
CA TYR A 79 -1.95 2.97 -8.75
C TYR A 79 -0.88 2.74 -7.67
N TYR A 80 -0.75 3.74 -6.80
CA TYR A 80 0.09 3.67 -5.61
C TYR A 80 -0.80 3.82 -4.36
N PRO A 81 -1.14 2.71 -3.69
CA PRO A 81 -2.01 2.74 -2.53
C PRO A 81 -1.27 3.11 -1.25
N LYS A 82 -1.81 4.05 -0.47
CA LYS A 82 -1.37 4.39 0.88
C LYS A 82 -2.59 4.62 1.79
N GLU A 83 -2.55 4.04 2.98
CA GLU A 83 -3.51 4.34 4.06
C GLU A 83 -3.19 5.70 4.68
N HIS A 84 -3.37 6.77 3.90
CA HIS A 84 -3.01 8.14 4.29
C HIS A 84 -4.07 9.15 3.87
N CYS A 85 -4.31 10.16 4.72
CA CYS A 85 -5.26 11.24 4.45
C CYS A 85 -4.53 12.59 4.34
N LEU A 86 -4.49 13.17 3.12
CA LEU A 86 -3.79 14.44 2.85
C LEU A 86 -4.33 15.63 3.64
N GLU A 87 -5.63 15.60 3.97
CA GLU A 87 -6.29 16.68 4.72
C GLU A 87 -5.95 16.65 6.21
N ARG A 88 -5.48 15.51 6.73
CA ARG A 88 -5.15 15.34 8.15
C ARG A 88 -3.67 15.51 8.44
N GLU A 89 -2.82 15.02 7.54
CA GLU A 89 -1.37 15.05 7.73
C GLU A 89 -0.61 15.07 6.40
N PRO A 90 0.62 15.65 6.38
CA PRO A 90 1.46 15.64 5.18
C PRO A 90 1.83 14.21 4.76
N LEU A 91 1.75 13.94 3.46
CA LEU A 91 2.18 12.66 2.89
C LEU A 91 3.64 12.75 2.40
N GLN A 92 4.53 11.95 2.97
CA GLN A 92 5.89 11.78 2.46
C GLN A 92 5.94 10.65 1.43
N ILE A 93 6.49 10.96 0.25
CA ILE A 93 6.68 10.03 -0.86
C ILE A 93 8.09 10.15 -1.42
N GLU A 94 8.52 9.11 -2.12
CA GLU A 94 9.77 9.09 -2.85
C GLU A 94 9.73 10.08 -4.03
N ALA A 95 10.86 10.71 -4.32
CA ALA A 95 10.95 11.73 -5.38
C ALA A 95 10.62 11.16 -6.77
N ASP A 96 10.95 9.89 -7.02
CA ASP A 96 10.64 9.21 -8.28
C ASP A 96 9.15 8.89 -8.44
N VAL A 97 8.45 8.56 -7.35
CA VAL A 97 6.99 8.40 -7.34
C VAL A 97 6.30 9.72 -7.68
N TRP A 98 6.72 10.82 -7.05
CA TRP A 98 6.23 12.15 -7.41
C TRP A 98 6.54 12.51 -8.87
N ALA A 99 7.78 12.25 -9.31
CA ALA A 99 8.21 12.58 -10.68
C ALA A 99 7.39 11.83 -11.75
N LEU A 100 6.94 10.60 -11.50
CA LEU A 100 6.08 9.86 -12.43
C LEU A 100 4.70 10.51 -12.58
N LEU A 101 4.08 10.91 -11.46
CA LEU A 101 2.84 11.70 -11.46
C LEU A 101 3.03 13.05 -12.17
N ASP A 102 4.16 13.71 -11.93
CA ASP A 102 4.48 15.01 -12.50
C ASP A 102 4.97 14.96 -13.95
N GLN A 103 5.23 13.77 -14.50
CA GLN A 103 5.53 13.60 -15.94
C GLN A 103 4.34 13.06 -16.72
N LYS A 104 3.56 12.13 -16.16
CA LYS A 104 2.44 11.47 -16.85
C LYS A 104 1.18 11.45 -15.97
N PRO A 105 0.52 12.59 -15.79
CA PRO A 105 -0.52 12.78 -14.78
C PRO A 105 -1.81 12.01 -15.09
N ASP A 106 -1.99 11.61 -16.35
CA ASP A 106 -3.19 10.93 -16.84
C ASP A 106 -3.22 9.44 -16.49
N ILE A 107 -2.04 8.84 -16.34
CA ILE A 107 -1.87 7.39 -16.14
C ILE A 107 -1.34 7.02 -14.76
N TYR A 108 -0.87 7.95 -13.94
CA TYR A 108 -0.46 7.68 -12.56
C TYR A 108 -1.44 8.31 -11.57
N SER A 109 -1.81 7.54 -10.54
CA SER A 109 -2.70 8.00 -9.47
C SER A 109 -2.31 7.40 -8.12
N PHE A 110 -2.52 8.15 -7.05
CA PHE A 110 -2.54 7.61 -5.69
C PHE A 110 -3.92 7.10 -5.33
N ILE A 111 -3.97 6.02 -4.55
CA ILE A 111 -5.18 5.61 -3.84
C ILE A 111 -4.95 5.91 -2.36
N LEU A 112 -5.64 6.93 -1.87
CA LEU A 112 -5.51 7.47 -0.51
C LEU A 112 -6.81 7.25 0.26
N VAL A 113 -6.88 7.68 1.52
CA VAL A 113 -8.13 7.72 2.30
C VAL A 113 -8.57 9.16 2.53
N ASN A 114 -9.87 9.42 2.46
CA ASN A 114 -10.45 10.70 2.86
C ASN A 114 -10.60 10.77 4.41
N PRO A 115 -11.04 11.92 4.97
CA PRO A 115 -11.30 12.04 6.40
C PRO A 115 -12.32 11.03 6.95
N GLU A 116 -13.22 10.52 6.12
CA GLU A 116 -14.21 9.49 6.45
C GLU A 116 -13.61 8.07 6.45
N GLY A 117 -12.36 7.91 6.00
CA GLY A 117 -11.65 6.63 5.91
C GLY A 117 -11.98 5.82 4.65
N GLU A 118 -12.68 6.41 3.69
CA GLU A 118 -13.03 5.83 2.40
C GLU A 118 -11.88 5.99 1.39
N PRO A 119 -11.65 4.98 0.54
CA PRO A 119 -10.61 5.05 -0.47
C PRO A 119 -10.97 6.04 -1.59
N VAL A 120 -10.08 6.98 -1.88
CA VAL A 120 -10.24 7.98 -2.93
C VAL A 120 -9.07 7.95 -3.91
N GLU A 121 -9.37 8.11 -5.20
CA GLU A 121 -8.34 8.27 -6.22
C GLU A 121 -7.91 9.73 -6.29
N MET A 122 -6.60 9.95 -6.11
CA MET A 122 -5.95 11.23 -6.32
C MET A 122 -5.09 11.15 -7.58
N THR A 123 -5.64 11.63 -8.70
CA THR A 123 -4.95 11.60 -10.00
C THR A 123 -3.79 12.58 -10.03
N GLY A 124 -2.78 12.33 -10.88
CA GLY A 124 -1.71 13.29 -11.11
C GLY A 124 -2.23 14.65 -11.54
N VAL A 125 -3.28 14.69 -12.38
CA VAL A 125 -3.92 15.94 -12.82
C VAL A 125 -4.50 16.70 -11.62
N ARG A 126 -5.21 16.01 -10.71
CA ARG A 126 -5.78 16.65 -9.52
C ARG A 126 -4.70 17.14 -8.57
N LEU A 127 -3.65 16.36 -8.35
CA LEU A 127 -2.51 16.77 -7.50
C LEU A 127 -1.79 17.99 -8.07
N ARG A 128 -1.62 18.07 -9.39
CA ARG A 128 -1.07 19.28 -10.03
C ARG A 128 -1.96 20.48 -9.85
N ALA A 129 -3.27 20.34 -10.08
CA ALA A 129 -4.22 21.43 -9.88
C ALA A 129 -4.18 21.97 -8.43
N LEU A 130 -4.12 21.07 -7.43
CA LEU A 130 -3.96 21.46 -6.01
C LEU A 130 -2.64 22.20 -5.76
N ARG A 131 -1.55 21.79 -6.41
CA ARG A 131 -0.25 22.47 -6.32
C ARG A 131 -0.29 23.85 -6.95
N GLU A 132 -0.84 23.96 -8.16
CA GLU A 132 -0.95 25.22 -8.91
C GLU A 132 -1.90 26.21 -8.23
N GLY A 133 -2.96 25.70 -7.60
CA GLY A 133 -3.90 26.48 -6.79
C GLY A 133 -3.38 26.88 -5.40
N GLY A 134 -2.21 26.38 -5.00
CA GLY A 134 -1.61 26.65 -3.68
C GLY A 134 -2.25 25.90 -2.50
N GLU A 135 -3.16 24.97 -2.78
CA GLU A 135 -3.81 24.10 -1.77
C GLU A 135 -2.88 23.00 -1.26
N MET A 136 -1.87 22.64 -2.07
CA MET A 136 -0.86 21.65 -1.71
C MET A 136 0.54 22.20 -1.99
N THR A 137 1.41 22.21 -0.98
CA THR A 137 2.82 22.56 -1.15
C THR A 137 3.68 21.31 -1.16
N ILE A 138 4.58 21.21 -2.13
CA ILE A 138 5.54 20.10 -2.23
C ILE A 138 6.89 20.60 -1.76
N HIS A 139 7.28 20.13 -0.59
CA HIS A 139 8.60 20.42 -0.05
C HIS A 139 9.59 19.35 -0.54
N PRO A 140 10.69 19.74 -1.21
CA PRO A 140 11.75 18.78 -1.51
C PRO A 140 12.30 18.25 -0.19
N ALA A 141 12.23 16.93 -0.01
CA ALA A 141 12.45 16.33 1.29
C ALA A 141 13.93 16.09 1.64
N THR A 142 14.91 16.22 0.72
CA THR A 142 16.32 16.62 0.96
C THR A 142 17.19 16.51 -0.31
N TYR A 143 17.93 17.58 -0.65
CA TYR A 143 19.16 17.52 -1.44
C TYR A 143 20.21 18.49 -0.89
N ARG A 144 21.44 18.01 -0.64
CA ARG A 144 22.65 18.85 -0.52
C ARG A 144 23.83 18.12 -1.17
N LEU A 145 24.35 18.69 -2.26
CA LEU A 145 25.57 18.26 -2.91
C LEU A 145 26.59 19.38 -2.75
N VAL A 146 27.72 19.09 -2.10
CA VAL A 146 28.84 20.02 -1.92
C VAL A 146 30.07 19.36 -2.51
N TYR A 147 30.76 20.09 -3.40
CA TYR A 147 32.06 19.70 -3.92
C TYR A 147 33.05 20.80 -3.56
N ASP A 148 33.92 20.54 -2.59
CA ASP A 148 35.01 21.45 -2.22
C ASP A 148 36.28 21.04 -2.97
N LEU A 149 36.69 21.87 -3.94
CA LEU A 149 38.06 21.91 -4.45
C LEU A 149 38.72 23.18 -3.89
N HIS A 150 39.38 23.04 -2.75
CA HIS A 150 40.41 23.99 -2.36
C HIS A 150 41.77 23.39 -2.77
N GLN A 151 42.48 24.16 -3.60
CA GLN A 151 43.83 23.91 -4.09
C GLN A 151 44.85 23.71 -2.97
#